data_AF-A0A925TGS5-F1
#
_entry.id   AF-A0A925TGS5-F1
#
_cell.length_a   1.000
_cell.length_b   1.000
_cell.length_c   1.000
_cell.angle_alpha   90.00
_cell.angle_beta   90.00
_cell.angle_gamma   90.00
#
_symmetry.space_group_name_H-M   'P 1'
#
loop_
_entity.id
_entity.type
_entity.pdbx_description
1 polymer ?
#
loop_
_entity_poly.entity_id
_entity_poly.type
_entity_poly.pdbx_seq_one_letter_code
_entity_poly.pdbx_strand_id
1 'polypeptide(L)'
;MELPGELYLFNLSLLAISFSIVSALVMLLRQTMGGKLSNFDVFLVTNYSAHGFVLAIAAILPSLIIQFGLPVPVVWATASGLASILIGTKTANTMRRWMVITKAAIPLALKVSFAAQWFGVLLLIANAVIPRIQGIALFELALTICLATIMWTFVRRISTLLGDHPSEDWDPKRG
;
A
#
# COMPACT_ATOMS: atom_id res chain seq x y z
N MET A 1 -0.02 26.20 -12.60
CA MET A 1 0.48 26.55 -11.25
C MET A 1 1.05 25.28 -10.66
N GLU A 2 2.27 25.33 -10.11
CA GLU A 2 2.85 24.18 -9.41
C GLU A 2 2.12 23.96 -8.09
N LEU A 3 1.78 22.70 -7.79
CA LEU A 3 1.15 22.35 -6.52
C LEU A 3 2.22 22.27 -5.42
N PRO A 4 1.97 22.80 -4.22
CA PRO A 4 2.82 22.51 -3.07
C PRO A 4 2.99 21.00 -2.91
N GLY A 5 4.22 20.56 -2.57
CA GLY A 5 4.65 19.16 -2.36
C GLY A 5 4.41 18.18 -3.52
N GLU A 6 4.19 18.70 -4.73
CA GLU A 6 4.17 17.91 -5.96
C GLU A 6 5.43 17.04 -6.13
N LEU A 7 6.61 17.58 -5.83
CA LEU A 7 7.86 16.83 -5.86
C LEU A 7 7.87 15.65 -4.87
N TYR A 8 7.31 15.84 -3.67
CA TYR A 8 7.23 14.78 -2.67
C TYR A 8 6.30 13.66 -3.15
N LEU A 9 5.11 14.02 -3.64
CA LEU A 9 4.15 13.06 -4.17
C LEU A 9 4.68 12.32 -5.40
N PHE A 10 5.39 13.00 -6.28
CA PHE A 10 6.08 12.38 -7.41
C PHE A 10 7.12 11.36 -6.93
N ASN A 11 7.97 11.72 -5.97
CA ASN A 11 8.93 10.79 -5.37
C ASN A 11 8.26 9.62 -4.67
N LEU A 12 7.14 9.85 -3.98
CA LEU A 12 6.34 8.80 -3.34
C LEU A 12 5.77 7.83 -4.39
N SER A 13 5.34 8.34 -5.55
CA SER A 13 4.87 7.52 -6.67
C SER A 13 5.99 6.64 -7.24
N LEU A 14 7.19 7.19 -7.42
CA LEU A 14 8.36 6.45 -7.89
C LEU A 14 8.77 5.38 -6.88
N LEU A 15 8.72 5.69 -5.58
CA LEU A 15 9.00 4.73 -4.52
C LEU A 15 7.98 3.58 -4.54
N ALA A 16 6.69 3.87 -4.73
CA ALA A 16 5.64 2.87 -4.80
C ALA A 16 5.74 1.97 -6.06
N ILE A 17 6.13 2.55 -7.20
CA ILE A 17 6.43 1.78 -8.44
C ILE A 17 7.66 0.90 -8.22
N SER A 18 8.73 1.44 -7.67
CA SER A 18 9.96 0.69 -7.39
C SER A 18 9.70 -0.47 -6.45
N PHE A 19 8.94 -0.25 -5.38
CA PHE A 19 8.46 -1.30 -4.48
C PHE A 19 7.67 -2.39 -5.23
N SER A 20 6.77 -1.98 -6.14
CA SER A 20 5.99 -2.93 -6.95
C SER A 20 6.89 -3.80 -7.82
N ILE A 21 7.92 -3.22 -8.45
CA ILE A 21 8.90 -3.93 -9.26
C ILE A 21 9.73 -4.90 -8.40
N VAL A 22 10.22 -4.44 -7.24
CA VAL A 22 10.96 -5.29 -6.29
C VAL A 22 10.12 -6.47 -5.84
N SER A 23 8.82 -6.25 -5.55
CA SER A 23 7.92 -7.34 -5.15
C SER A 23 7.76 -8.41 -6.24
N ALA A 24 7.69 -8.00 -7.51
CA ALA A 24 7.65 -8.90 -8.65
C ALA A 24 9.00 -9.61 -8.88
N LEU A 25 10.12 -8.93 -8.68
CA LEU A 25 11.46 -9.51 -8.79
C LEU A 25 11.69 -10.65 -7.79
N VAL A 26 11.21 -10.51 -6.55
CA VAL A 26 11.30 -11.59 -5.54
C VAL A 26 10.59 -12.87 -6.02
N MET A 27 9.47 -12.74 -6.72
CA MET A 27 8.76 -13.87 -7.32
C MET A 27 9.58 -14.55 -8.43
N LEU A 28 10.19 -13.75 -9.31
CA LEU A 28 11.05 -14.25 -10.37
C LEU A 28 12.28 -14.97 -9.79
N LEU A 29 12.92 -14.40 -8.77
CA LEU A 29 14.05 -15.02 -8.09
C LEU A 29 13.67 -16.40 -7.54
N ARG A 30 12.52 -16.51 -6.86
CA ARG A 30 12.04 -17.80 -6.35
C ARG A 30 11.83 -18.83 -7.45
N GLN A 31 11.25 -18.43 -8.60
CA GLN A 31 11.11 -19.32 -9.75
C GLN A 31 12.48 -19.78 -10.28
N THR A 32 13.45 -18.87 -10.40
CA THR A 32 14.80 -19.20 -10.89
C THR A 32 15.58 -20.10 -9.94
N MET A 33 15.32 -20.04 -8.64
CA MET A 33 15.91 -20.94 -7.63
C MET A 33 15.28 -22.35 -7.62
N GLY A 34 14.40 -22.67 -8.57
CA GLY A 34 13.75 -23.98 -8.66
C GLY A 34 12.58 -24.18 -7.70
N GLY A 35 12.16 -23.11 -6.99
CA GLY A 35 11.00 -23.15 -6.12
C GLY A 35 9.70 -23.21 -6.92
N LYS A 36 8.88 -24.23 -6.70
CA LYS A 36 7.50 -24.24 -7.22
C LYS A 36 6.73 -23.08 -6.57
N LEU A 37 6.19 -22.18 -7.40
CA LEU A 37 5.27 -21.17 -6.92
C LEU A 37 3.96 -21.82 -6.50
N SER A 38 3.56 -21.61 -5.26
CA SER A 38 2.18 -21.90 -4.88
C SER A 38 1.26 -20.80 -5.40
N ASN A 39 -0.02 -21.11 -5.58
CA ASN A 39 -1.04 -20.11 -5.90
C ASN A 39 -1.11 -19.00 -4.83
N PHE A 40 -0.72 -19.31 -3.58
CA PHE A 40 -0.65 -18.34 -2.50
C PHE A 40 0.49 -17.32 -2.71
N ASP A 41 1.66 -17.78 -3.19
CA ASP A 41 2.81 -16.90 -3.47
C ASP A 41 2.50 -15.93 -4.62
N VAL A 42 1.91 -16.45 -5.70
CA VAL A 42 1.43 -15.65 -6.83
C VAL A 42 0.42 -14.60 -6.36
N PHE A 43 -0.56 -15.01 -5.55
CA PHE A 43 -1.57 -14.11 -5.00
C PHE A 43 -0.95 -13.01 -4.14
N LEU A 44 -0.01 -13.36 -3.27
CA LEU A 44 0.60 -12.44 -2.32
C LEU A 44 1.49 -11.40 -3.02
N VAL A 45 2.32 -11.81 -3.97
CA VAL A 45 3.14 -10.90 -4.78
C VAL A 45 2.25 -9.98 -5.60
N THR A 46 1.30 -10.53 -6.36
CA THR A 46 0.35 -9.75 -7.17
C THR A 46 -0.41 -8.74 -6.30
N ASN A 47 -0.75 -9.13 -5.07
CA ASN A 47 -1.43 -8.25 -4.14
C ASN A 47 -0.54 -7.09 -3.66
N TYR A 48 0.75 -7.32 -3.40
CA TYR A 48 1.68 -6.24 -3.04
C TYR A 48 1.99 -5.31 -4.20
N SER A 49 2.27 -5.85 -5.39
CA SER A 49 2.49 -5.04 -6.58
C SER A 49 1.25 -4.20 -6.91
N ALA A 50 0.05 -4.78 -6.82
CA ALA A 50 -1.19 -4.04 -7.03
C ALA A 50 -1.39 -2.90 -6.00
N HIS A 51 -1.00 -3.09 -4.73
CA HIS A 51 -1.06 -2.01 -3.74
C HIS A 51 -0.10 -0.88 -4.08
N GLY A 52 1.15 -1.20 -4.47
CA GLY A 52 2.12 -0.18 -4.84
C GLY A 52 1.67 0.63 -6.06
N PHE A 53 1.10 -0.02 -7.09
CA PHE A 53 0.51 0.71 -8.23
C PHE A 53 -0.68 1.59 -7.84
N VAL A 54 -1.56 1.11 -6.96
CA VAL A 54 -2.68 1.93 -6.46
C VAL A 54 -2.18 3.18 -5.75
N LEU A 55 -1.14 3.06 -4.91
CA LEU A 55 -0.55 4.21 -4.22
C LEU A 55 0.18 5.16 -5.18
N ALA A 56 0.87 4.63 -6.18
CA ALA A 56 1.52 5.45 -7.21
C ALA A 56 0.49 6.28 -7.99
N ILE A 57 -0.61 5.64 -8.41
CA ILE A 57 -1.73 6.33 -9.09
C ILE A 57 -2.36 7.37 -8.15
N ALA A 58 -2.60 7.01 -6.89
CA ALA A 58 -3.16 7.95 -5.92
C ALA A 58 -2.27 9.20 -5.74
N ALA A 59 -0.95 9.01 -5.66
CA ALA A 59 0.00 10.10 -5.46
C ALA A 59 0.00 11.14 -6.60
N ILE A 60 -0.25 10.73 -7.85
CA ILE A 60 -0.26 11.63 -9.01
C ILE A 60 -1.63 12.30 -9.26
N LEU A 61 -2.69 11.92 -8.52
CA LEU A 61 -4.03 12.49 -8.69
C LEU A 61 -4.09 14.01 -8.55
N PRO A 62 -3.46 14.65 -7.53
CA PRO A 62 -3.51 16.11 -7.40
C PRO A 62 -2.97 16.82 -8.65
N SER A 63 -1.82 16.36 -9.17
CA SER A 63 -1.19 16.91 -10.38
C SER A 63 -2.04 16.72 -11.64
N LEU A 64 -2.84 15.65 -11.72
CA LEU A 64 -3.80 15.47 -12.80
C LEU A 64 -5.00 16.42 -12.64
N ILE A 65 -5.52 16.55 -11.42
CA ILE A 65 -6.76 17.29 -11.14
C ILE A 65 -6.56 18.82 -11.27
N ILE A 66 -5.39 19.34 -10.90
CA ILE A 66 -5.09 20.78 -11.04
C ILE A 66 -5.10 21.25 -12.50
N GLN A 67 -4.86 20.36 -13.47
CA GLN A 67 -4.88 20.70 -14.90
C GLN A 67 -6.27 21.10 -15.40
N PHE A 68 -7.33 20.77 -14.66
CA PHE A 68 -8.70 21.21 -14.96
C PHE A 68 -8.99 22.64 -14.49
N GLY A 69 -8.00 23.37 -13.94
CA GLY A 69 -8.16 24.75 -13.50
C GLY A 69 -9.00 24.90 -12.23
N LEU A 70 -9.13 23.84 -11.44
CA LEU A 70 -9.91 23.84 -10.20
C LEU A 70 -9.19 24.60 -9.07
N PRO A 71 -9.92 25.23 -8.13
CA PRO A 71 -9.33 25.82 -6.94
C PRO A 71 -8.58 24.79 -6.09
N VAL A 72 -7.45 25.18 -5.50
CA VAL A 72 -6.58 24.28 -4.70
C VAL A 72 -7.33 23.47 -3.63
N PRO A 73 -8.29 24.02 -2.85
CA PRO A 73 -9.07 23.22 -1.89
C PRO A 73 -9.88 22.11 -2.56
N VAL A 74 -10.46 22.39 -3.73
CA VAL A 74 -11.23 21.41 -4.51
C VAL A 74 -10.32 20.32 -5.07
N VAL A 75 -9.10 20.66 -5.48
CA VAL A 75 -8.09 19.69 -5.94
C VAL A 75 -7.78 18.69 -4.83
N TRP A 76 -7.45 19.17 -3.63
CA TRP A 76 -7.14 18.30 -2.50
C TRP A 76 -8.33 17.47 -2.06
N ALA A 77 -9.53 18.05 -2.03
CA ALA A 77 -10.75 17.33 -1.67
C ALA A 77 -11.03 16.19 -2.65
N THR A 78 -10.96 16.48 -3.95
CA THR A 78 -11.24 15.52 -5.02
C THR A 78 -10.18 14.44 -5.10
N ALA A 79 -8.89 14.80 -5.03
CA ALA A 79 -7.79 13.86 -5.02
C ALA A 79 -7.87 12.92 -3.82
N SER A 80 -8.17 13.45 -2.62
CA SER A 80 -8.32 12.65 -1.41
C SER A 80 -9.53 11.72 -1.49
N GLY A 81 -10.65 12.19 -2.02
CA GLY A 81 -11.84 11.37 -2.25
C GLY A 81 -11.55 10.19 -3.17
N LEU A 82 -10.95 10.45 -4.34
CA LEU A 82 -10.58 9.41 -5.30
C LEU A 82 -9.53 8.44 -4.73
N ALA A 83 -8.48 8.95 -4.08
CA ALA A 83 -7.47 8.12 -3.43
C ALA A 83 -8.07 7.22 -2.35
N SER A 84 -9.01 7.74 -1.54
CA SER A 84 -9.69 6.97 -0.50
C SER A 84 -10.50 5.82 -1.07
N ILE A 85 -11.16 6.02 -2.22
CA ILE A 85 -11.91 4.98 -2.92
C ILE A 85 -10.96 3.90 -3.46
N LEU A 86 -9.87 4.30 -4.12
CA LEU A 86 -8.91 3.37 -4.70
C LEU A 86 -8.25 2.50 -3.62
N ILE A 87 -7.69 3.14 -2.58
CA ILE A 87 -7.00 2.45 -1.49
C ILE A 87 -8.00 1.66 -0.64
N GLY A 88 -9.11 2.26 -0.25
CA GLY A 88 -10.15 1.61 0.56
C GLY A 88 -10.74 0.37 -0.11
N THR A 89 -11.06 0.45 -1.40
CA THR A 89 -11.54 -0.71 -2.17
C THR A 89 -10.47 -1.79 -2.23
N LYS A 90 -9.21 -1.42 -2.43
CA LYS A 90 -8.10 -2.37 -2.48
C LYS A 90 -7.90 -3.07 -1.13
N THR A 91 -7.88 -2.31 -0.03
CA THR A 91 -7.76 -2.83 1.33
C THR A 91 -8.93 -3.74 1.69
N ALA A 92 -10.17 -3.33 1.41
CA ALA A 92 -11.37 -4.12 1.66
C ALA A 92 -11.36 -5.44 0.88
N ASN A 93 -10.97 -5.42 -0.40
CA ASN A 93 -10.85 -6.62 -1.22
C ASN A 93 -9.80 -7.59 -0.69
N THR A 94 -8.65 -7.08 -0.25
CA THR A 94 -7.58 -7.91 0.33
C THR A 94 -8.03 -8.53 1.65
N MET A 95 -8.68 -7.76 2.53
CA MET A 95 -9.24 -8.27 3.77
C MET A 95 -10.30 -9.34 3.52
N ARG A 96 -11.25 -9.09 2.61
CA ARG A 96 -12.28 -10.05 2.22
C ARG A 96 -11.68 -11.36 1.71
N ARG A 97 -10.72 -11.28 0.79
CA ARG A 97 -10.04 -12.48 0.27
C ARG A 97 -9.34 -13.26 1.37
N TRP A 98 -8.69 -12.57 2.31
CA TRP A 98 -8.02 -13.22 3.43
C TRP A 98 -9.01 -13.99 4.31
N MET A 99 -10.15 -13.39 4.65
CA MET A 99 -11.20 -14.02 5.47
C MET A 99 -11.85 -15.23 4.79
N VAL A 100 -11.95 -15.23 3.45
CA VAL A 100 -12.54 -16.35 2.69
C VAL A 100 -11.55 -17.51 2.55
N ILE A 101 -10.26 -17.21 2.31
CA ILE A 101 -9.23 -18.23 2.03
C ILE A 101 -8.71 -18.84 3.33
N THR A 102 -8.56 -18.05 4.38
CA THR A 102 -7.90 -18.46 5.62
C THR A 102 -8.95 -18.65 6.71
N LYS A 103 -9.22 -19.90 7.11
CA LYS A 103 -10.07 -20.22 8.27
C LYS A 103 -9.37 -20.03 9.62
N ALA A 104 -8.08 -19.67 9.61
CA ALA A 104 -7.29 -19.44 10.81
C ALA A 104 -7.47 -18.03 11.38
N ALA A 105 -7.16 -17.85 12.66
CA ALA A 105 -7.19 -16.54 13.30
C ALA A 105 -6.21 -15.56 12.64
N ILE A 106 -6.63 -14.30 12.44
CA ILE A 106 -5.77 -13.25 11.86
C ILE A 106 -4.57 -13.01 12.78
N PRO A 107 -3.32 -13.18 12.29
CA PRO A 107 -2.13 -12.85 13.06
C PRO A 107 -2.13 -11.37 13.47
N LEU A 108 -1.66 -11.05 14.68
CA LEU A 108 -1.65 -9.67 15.20
C LEU A 108 -0.98 -8.69 14.23
N ALA A 109 0.14 -9.08 13.63
CA ALA A 109 0.83 -8.28 12.63
C ALA A 109 -0.08 -7.86 11.46
N LEU A 110 -0.90 -8.77 10.95
CA LEU A 110 -1.81 -8.49 9.85
C LEU A 110 -2.98 -7.59 10.29
N LYS A 111 -3.48 -7.76 11.53
CA LYS A 111 -4.48 -6.83 12.10
C LYS A 111 -3.95 -5.41 12.19
N VAL A 112 -2.72 -5.23 12.70
CA VAL A 112 -2.07 -3.93 12.80
C VAL A 112 -1.91 -3.29 11.42
N SER A 113 -1.54 -4.07 10.41
CA SER A 113 -1.41 -3.56 9.04
C SER A 113 -2.75 -3.15 8.44
N PHE A 114 -3.82 -3.93 8.62
CA PHE A 114 -5.15 -3.50 8.18
C PHE A 114 -5.63 -2.25 8.92
N ALA A 115 -5.37 -2.15 10.22
CA ALA A 115 -5.71 -0.96 10.99
C ALA A 115 -4.97 0.29 10.48
N ALA A 116 -3.67 0.17 10.18
CA ALA A 116 -2.88 1.27 9.62
C ALA A 116 -3.34 1.67 8.20
N GLN A 117 -3.71 0.71 7.35
CA GLN A 117 -4.28 1.01 6.03
C GLN A 117 -5.63 1.75 6.14
N TRP A 118 -6.53 1.26 6.99
CA TRP A 118 -7.81 1.92 7.23
C TRP A 118 -7.65 3.30 7.87
N PHE A 119 -6.67 3.48 8.74
CA PHE A 119 -6.33 4.79 9.29
C PHE A 119 -5.91 5.76 8.17
N GLY A 120 -5.05 5.35 7.24
CA GLY A 120 -4.70 6.15 6.06
C GLY A 120 -5.94 6.51 5.21
N VAL A 121 -6.85 5.56 4.97
CA VAL A 121 -8.11 5.81 4.25
C VAL A 121 -8.98 6.82 5.00
N LEU A 122 -9.09 6.73 6.33
CA LEU A 122 -9.85 7.68 7.14
C LEU A 122 -9.24 9.09 7.08
N LEU A 123 -7.91 9.21 7.08
CA LEU A 123 -7.24 10.50 6.88
C LEU A 123 -7.58 11.10 5.51
N LEU A 124 -7.63 10.29 4.45
CA LEU A 124 -8.03 10.76 3.11
C LEU A 124 -9.51 11.18 3.07
N ILE A 125 -10.40 10.44 3.72
CA ILE A 125 -11.82 10.83 3.83
C ILE A 125 -11.95 12.14 4.61
N ALA A 126 -11.24 12.28 5.73
CA ALA A 126 -11.23 13.50 6.52
C ALA A 126 -10.70 14.69 5.70
N ASN A 127 -9.63 14.47 4.93
CA ASN A 127 -9.08 15.47 4.01
C ASN A 127 -10.03 15.79 2.84
N ALA A 128 -10.91 14.87 2.45
CA ALA A 128 -11.91 15.12 1.42
C ALA A 128 -13.08 15.97 1.94
N VAL A 129 -13.55 15.67 3.16
CA VAL A 129 -14.86 16.15 3.66
C VAL A 129 -14.74 17.33 4.62
N ILE A 130 -13.62 17.53 5.32
CA ILE A 130 -13.49 18.53 6.39
C ILE A 130 -12.66 19.73 5.89
N PRO A 131 -13.28 20.87 5.51
CA PRO A 131 -12.57 21.99 4.89
C PRO A 131 -11.50 22.63 5.77
N ARG A 132 -11.68 22.58 7.10
CA ARG A 132 -10.75 23.19 8.07
C ARG A 132 -9.36 22.53 8.09
N ILE A 133 -9.29 21.24 7.73
CA ILE A 133 -8.05 20.47 7.75
C ILE A 133 -7.61 20.07 6.34
N GLN A 134 -8.36 20.46 5.30
CA GLN A 134 -8.02 20.19 3.91
C GLN A 134 -6.63 20.69 3.59
N GLY A 135 -5.81 19.81 3.03
CA GLY A 135 -4.52 20.22 2.52
C GLY A 135 -3.60 19.07 2.18
N ILE A 136 -2.40 19.48 1.80
CA ILE A 136 -1.35 18.58 1.37
C ILE A 136 -0.89 17.63 2.48
N ALA A 137 -0.68 18.16 3.70
CA ALA A 137 -0.05 17.41 4.78
C ALA A 137 -0.83 16.13 5.14
N LEU A 138 -2.16 16.20 5.17
CA LEU A 138 -3.02 15.04 5.43
C LEU A 138 -2.99 14.03 4.30
N PHE A 139 -2.92 14.49 3.05
CA PHE A 139 -2.83 13.62 1.88
C PHE A 139 -1.49 12.88 1.84
N GLU A 140 -0.38 13.60 2.01
CA GLU A 140 0.97 13.03 2.08
C GLU A 140 1.11 12.05 3.23
N LEU A 141 0.66 12.43 4.43
CA LEU A 141 0.70 11.56 5.61
C LEU A 141 -0.05 10.25 5.37
N ALA A 142 -1.25 10.32 4.80
CA ALA A 142 -2.05 9.15 4.52
C ALA A 142 -1.36 8.18 3.54
N LEU A 143 -0.86 8.69 2.42
CA LEU A 143 -0.18 7.87 1.43
C LEU A 143 1.12 7.27 1.98
N THR A 144 1.87 8.03 2.78
CA THR A 144 3.11 7.57 3.41
C THR A 144 2.85 6.47 4.43
N ILE A 145 1.82 6.60 5.27
CA ILE A 145 1.40 5.53 6.19
C ILE A 145 1.01 4.27 5.41
N CYS A 146 0.20 4.41 4.36
CA CYS A 146 -0.21 3.28 3.53
C CYS A 146 0.99 2.60 2.87
N LEU A 147 1.93 3.36 2.30
CA LEU A 147 3.12 2.84 1.64
C LEU A 147 4.06 2.15 2.64
N ALA A 148 4.38 2.81 3.75
CA ALA A 148 5.22 2.26 4.79
C ALA A 148 4.63 0.95 5.35
N THR A 149 3.32 0.91 5.54
CA THR A 149 2.62 -0.29 6.03
C THR A 149 2.73 -1.45 5.04
N ILE A 150 2.53 -1.23 3.73
CA ILE A 150 2.66 -2.33 2.76
C ILE A 150 4.11 -2.80 2.65
N MET A 151 5.09 -1.89 2.64
CA MET A 151 6.51 -2.22 2.59
C MET A 151 6.92 -3.04 3.82
N TRP A 152 6.51 -2.61 5.01
CA TRP A 152 6.72 -3.33 6.26
C TRP A 152 6.15 -4.75 6.21
N THR A 153 4.90 -4.91 5.75
CA THR A 153 4.29 -6.23 5.64
C THR A 153 4.99 -7.13 4.62
N PHE A 154 5.45 -6.56 3.51
CA PHE A 154 6.20 -7.29 2.49
C PHE A 154 7.52 -7.81 3.04
N VAL A 155 8.31 -6.96 3.73
CA VAL A 155 9.57 -7.37 4.36
C VAL A 155 9.34 -8.49 5.36
N ARG A 156 8.30 -8.39 6.21
CA ARG A 156 7.98 -9.47 7.15
C ARG A 156 7.53 -10.79 6.49
N ARG A 157 7.10 -10.73 5.24
CA ARG A 157 6.67 -11.89 4.46
C ARG A 157 7.76 -12.40 3.52
N ILE A 158 8.87 -11.69 3.34
CA ILE A 158 9.91 -12.09 2.40
C ILE A 158 10.57 -13.40 2.83
N SER A 159 10.80 -13.62 4.13
CA SER A 159 11.33 -14.89 4.66
C SER A 159 10.40 -16.06 4.32
N THR A 160 9.09 -15.88 4.54
CA THR A 160 8.09 -16.89 4.16
C THR A 160 8.01 -17.12 2.65
N LEU A 161 8.37 -16.12 1.83
CA LEU A 161 8.39 -16.27 0.38
C LEU A 161 9.66 -16.95 -0.13
N LEU A 162 10.79 -16.81 0.56
CA LEU A 162 12.07 -17.39 0.16
C LEU A 162 12.28 -18.81 0.67
N GLY A 163 11.31 -19.38 1.40
CA GLY A 163 11.31 -20.78 1.79
C GLY A 163 11.75 -21.07 3.24
N ASP A 164 11.87 -20.05 4.10
CA ASP A 164 12.01 -20.28 5.54
C ASP A 164 10.71 -20.87 6.08
N HIS A 165 10.68 -22.19 6.19
CA HIS A 165 9.70 -22.91 6.99
C HIS A 165 10.15 -22.83 8.46
N PRO A 166 9.34 -22.29 9.39
CA PRO A 166 9.69 -22.15 10.81
C PRO A 166 9.87 -23.49 11.56
N SER A 167 9.98 -24.61 10.83
CA SER A 167 10.30 -25.93 11.37
C SER A 167 11.77 -26.34 11.18
N GLU A 168 12.60 -25.56 10.48
CA GLU A 168 13.98 -26.00 10.18
C GLU A 168 15.14 -25.26 10.85
N ASP A 169 15.01 -24.06 11.45
CA ASP A 169 16.07 -23.55 12.37
C ASP A 169 15.79 -22.21 13.11
N TRP A 170 14.53 -21.79 13.28
CA TRP A 170 14.25 -20.52 13.98
C TRP A 170 14.14 -20.70 15.50
N ASP A 171 15.28 -20.63 16.20
CA ASP A 171 15.33 -20.46 17.66
C ASP A 171 15.09 -18.99 18.06
N PRO A 172 13.97 -18.65 18.73
CA PRO A 172 13.68 -17.30 19.20
C PRO A 172 14.65 -16.76 20.28
N LYS A 173 15.64 -17.54 20.73
CA LYS A 173 16.63 -17.12 21.74
C LYS A 173 17.85 -16.38 21.18
N ARG A 174 17.96 -16.19 19.87
CA ARG A 174 19.02 -15.38 19.25
C ARG A 174 18.45 -14.07 18.71
N GLY A 175 18.16 -13.17 19.64
CA GLY A 175 17.98 -11.74 19.36
C GLY A 175 19.28 -11.07 18.95
#